data_AF-L7ISW5-F1
#
_entry.id   AF-L7ISW5-F1
#
_cell.length_a   1.000
_cell.length_b   1.000
_cell.length_c   1.000
_cell.angle_alpha   90.00
_cell.angle_beta   90.00
_cell.angle_gamma   90.00
#
_symmetry.space_group_name_H-M   'P 1'
#
loop_
_entity.id
_entity.type
_entity.pdbx_description
1 polymer ?
#
loop_
_entity_poly.entity_id
_entity_poly.type
_entity_poly.pdbx_seq_one_letter_code
_entity_poly.pdbx_strand_id
1 'polypeptide(L)'
;MSHLEASVPWHLLCSCLSSFAEGFVTPEKYETSEFPRTAERRPLPEDWAMRGLVWAEMAFPRGYFTVNESMNEDERTFETPSMGEQRRERCLWLAYQIAHIGTSGDADNKGKEGRWITYDPDTKKFSPAAKYVSDVEIRATFLDDADVVPDTSS
;
A
#
# COMPACT_ATOMS: atom_id res chain seq x y z
N MET A 1 2.27 5.34 -14.71
CA MET A 1 2.94 4.20 -14.04
C MET A 1 4.08 3.59 -14.84
N SER A 2 4.12 3.70 -16.19
CA SER A 2 5.20 3.12 -17.02
C SER A 2 6.63 3.53 -16.64
N HIS A 3 6.81 4.75 -16.10
CA HIS A 3 8.13 5.25 -15.68
C HIS A 3 8.56 4.81 -14.27
N LEU A 4 7.64 4.27 -13.46
CA LEU A 4 7.91 3.84 -12.08
C LEU A 4 7.91 2.32 -11.95
N GLU A 5 7.16 1.60 -12.78
CA GLU A 5 7.01 0.15 -12.64
C GLU A 5 8.32 -0.62 -12.77
N ALA A 6 9.32 -0.10 -13.47
CA ALA A 6 10.63 -0.75 -13.60
C ALA A 6 11.55 -0.53 -12.38
N SER A 7 11.27 0.48 -11.54
CA SER A 7 12.09 0.79 -10.36
C SER A 7 11.48 0.30 -9.05
N VAL A 8 10.22 -0.15 -9.08
CA VAL A 8 9.57 -0.69 -7.88
C VAL A 8 10.14 -2.07 -7.58
N PRO A 9 10.61 -2.35 -6.35
CA PRO A 9 11.11 -3.66 -5.98
C PRO A 9 9.94 -4.63 -5.72
N TRP A 10 9.26 -5.07 -6.80
CA TRP A 10 8.01 -5.84 -6.71
C TRP A 10 8.16 -7.11 -5.88
N HIS A 11 9.30 -7.80 -5.98
CA HIS A 11 9.56 -8.99 -5.19
C HIS A 11 9.56 -8.69 -3.68
N LEU A 12 10.33 -7.69 -3.24
CA LEU A 12 10.39 -7.28 -1.82
C LEU A 12 9.03 -6.80 -1.32
N LEU A 13 8.30 -6.03 -2.14
CA LEU A 13 6.96 -5.59 -1.82
C LEU A 13 6.02 -6.79 -1.61
N CYS A 14 6.01 -7.76 -2.52
CA CYS A 14 5.15 -8.94 -2.42
C CYS A 14 5.53 -9.85 -1.25
N SER A 15 6.83 -9.99 -0.93
CA SER A 15 7.30 -10.69 0.26
C SER A 15 6.80 -10.02 1.54
N CYS A 16 6.89 -8.69 1.62
CA CYS A 16 6.39 -7.91 2.75
C CYS A 16 4.87 -8.06 2.90
N LEU A 17 4.11 -7.89 1.81
CA LEU A 17 2.66 -8.05 1.81
C LEU A 17 2.23 -9.47 2.19
N SER A 18 2.94 -10.49 1.72
CA SER A 18 2.70 -11.89 2.09
C SER A 18 2.99 -12.18 3.57
N SER A 19 3.96 -11.48 4.17
CA SER A 19 4.19 -11.51 5.62
C SER A 19 3.09 -10.79 6.37
N PHE A 20 2.58 -9.67 5.86
CA PHE A 20 1.42 -8.99 6.44
C PHE A 20 0.14 -9.82 6.32
N ALA A 21 -0.05 -10.61 5.26
CA ALA A 21 -1.23 -11.48 5.15
C ALA A 21 -1.16 -12.64 6.16
N GLU A 22 0.04 -13.07 6.52
CA GLU A 22 0.27 -14.21 7.41
C GLU A 22 -0.18 -13.91 8.85
N GLY A 23 -1.13 -14.70 9.36
CA GLY A 23 -1.72 -14.47 10.68
C GLY A 23 -2.78 -13.37 10.71
N PHE A 24 -3.19 -12.82 9.56
CA PHE A 24 -4.37 -11.94 9.49
C PHE A 24 -5.63 -12.82 9.50
N VAL A 25 -6.34 -12.83 10.62
CA VAL A 25 -7.41 -13.83 10.90
C VAL A 25 -8.62 -13.69 9.99
N THR A 26 -8.89 -12.48 9.46
CA THR A 26 -10.11 -12.15 8.72
C THR A 26 -9.80 -11.59 7.32
N PRO A 27 -9.36 -12.41 6.34
CA PRO A 27 -9.03 -11.95 4.99
C PRO A 27 -10.14 -11.16 4.29
N GLU A 28 -11.40 -11.45 4.60
CA GLU A 28 -12.59 -10.77 4.08
C GLU A 28 -12.61 -9.26 4.31
N LYS A 29 -11.83 -8.76 5.30
CA LYS A 29 -11.71 -7.32 5.55
C LYS A 29 -10.89 -6.58 4.49
N TYR A 30 -9.93 -7.26 3.85
CA TYR A 30 -9.12 -6.66 2.79
C TYR A 30 -9.45 -7.22 1.40
N GLU A 31 -10.06 -8.40 1.30
CA GLU A 31 -10.60 -8.99 0.07
C GLU A 31 -11.97 -8.39 -0.30
N THR A 32 -12.04 -7.06 -0.39
CA THR A 32 -13.29 -6.32 -0.65
C THR A 32 -13.02 -5.08 -1.47
N SER A 33 -14.00 -4.59 -2.23
CA SER A 33 -13.93 -3.29 -2.90
C SER A 33 -14.17 -2.12 -1.94
N GLU A 34 -14.71 -2.40 -0.75
CA GLU A 34 -15.02 -1.36 0.23
C GLU A 34 -13.77 -0.86 0.93
N PHE A 35 -13.68 0.46 1.11
CA PHE A 35 -12.53 1.09 1.75
C PHE A 35 -12.45 0.71 3.25
N PRO A 36 -11.31 0.18 3.74
CA PRO A 36 -11.12 -0.18 5.15
C PRO A 36 -11.23 1.03 6.07
N ARG A 37 -12.21 1.00 6.98
CA ARG A 37 -12.42 2.03 7.99
C ARG A 37 -12.07 1.51 9.37
N THR A 38 -11.53 2.41 10.18
CA THR A 38 -11.31 2.16 11.61
C THR A 38 -12.66 1.96 12.31
N ALA A 39 -12.67 1.24 13.43
CA ALA A 39 -13.90 1.00 14.19
C ALA A 39 -14.51 2.31 14.68
N GLU A 40 -13.65 3.27 15.05
CA GLU A 40 -14.01 4.62 15.48
C GLU A 40 -14.39 5.54 14.31
N ARG A 41 -14.28 5.05 13.06
CA ARG A 41 -14.44 5.81 11.80
C ARG A 41 -13.54 7.04 11.68
N ARG A 42 -12.54 7.12 12.56
CA ARG A 42 -11.50 8.14 12.57
C ARG A 42 -10.41 7.79 11.55
N PRO A 43 -9.96 8.73 10.69
CA PRO A 43 -8.78 8.57 9.85
C PRO A 43 -7.52 8.21 10.65
N LEU A 44 -6.62 7.46 10.02
CA LEU A 44 -5.26 7.28 10.52
C LEU A 44 -4.51 8.63 10.55
N PRO A 45 -3.52 8.81 11.44
CA PRO A 45 -2.73 10.05 11.47
C PRO A 45 -2.14 10.44 10.10
N GLU A 46 -1.62 9.46 9.36
CA GLU A 46 -1.09 9.67 8.00
C GLU A 46 -2.17 10.02 6.96
N ASP A 47 -3.38 9.48 7.10
CA ASP A 47 -4.50 9.82 6.22
C ASP A 47 -4.90 11.29 6.44
N TRP A 48 -4.93 11.71 7.71
CA TRP A 48 -5.19 13.10 8.06
C TRP A 48 -4.10 14.04 7.53
N ALA A 49 -2.83 13.65 7.64
CA ALA A 49 -1.70 14.44 7.13
C ALA A 49 -1.73 14.63 5.61
N MET A 50 -2.31 13.68 4.85
CA MET A 50 -2.47 13.79 3.40
C MET A 50 -3.68 14.65 2.97
N ARG A 51 -4.54 15.06 3.89
CA ARG A 51 -5.73 15.85 3.57
C ARG A 51 -5.36 17.19 2.94
N GLY A 52 -5.98 17.52 1.80
CA GLY A 52 -5.74 18.75 1.06
C GLY A 52 -4.62 18.64 0.02
N LEU A 53 -3.92 17.51 -0.04
CA LEU A 53 -3.06 17.19 -1.18
C LEU A 53 -3.93 16.79 -2.37
N VAL A 54 -3.85 17.56 -3.47
CA VAL A 54 -4.68 17.36 -4.67
C VAL A 54 -4.60 15.92 -5.21
N TRP A 55 -3.42 15.29 -5.14
CA TRP A 55 -3.22 13.92 -5.60
C TRP A 55 -3.82 12.86 -4.67
N ALA A 56 -4.13 13.19 -3.42
CA ALA A 56 -4.70 12.28 -2.43
C ALA A 56 -6.24 12.35 -2.37
N GLU A 57 -6.88 13.32 -3.02
CA GLU A 57 -8.34 13.50 -2.95
C GLU A 57 -9.13 12.27 -3.41
N MET A 58 -8.61 11.55 -4.42
CA MET A 58 -9.22 10.34 -4.96
C MET A 58 -8.89 9.07 -4.17
N ALA A 59 -7.99 9.14 -3.19
CA ALA A 59 -7.58 8.00 -2.38
C ALA A 59 -8.58 7.67 -1.25
N PHE A 60 -9.45 8.62 -0.90
CA PHE A 60 -10.36 8.50 0.24
C PHE A 60 -11.82 8.59 -0.17
N PRO A 61 -12.72 7.82 0.48
CA PRO A 61 -14.15 7.91 0.21
C PRO A 61 -14.70 9.28 0.62
N ARG A 62 -15.80 9.70 0.00
CA ARG A 62 -16.47 10.96 0.35
C ARG A 62 -16.84 10.96 1.84
N GLY A 63 -16.59 12.09 2.51
CA GLY A 63 -16.88 12.24 3.94
C GLY A 63 -15.94 11.45 4.86
N TYR A 64 -14.79 10.96 4.37
CA TYR A 64 -13.83 10.25 5.22
C TYR A 64 -13.31 11.11 6.39
N PHE A 65 -13.13 12.40 6.15
CA PHE A 65 -12.52 13.34 7.10
C PHE A 65 -13.52 14.10 7.99
N THR A 66 -14.84 13.91 7.82
CA THR A 66 -15.85 14.73 8.53
C THR A 66 -15.91 14.46 10.03
N VAL A 67 -15.55 13.25 10.47
CA VAL A 67 -15.52 12.86 11.89
C VAL A 67 -14.48 13.67 12.68
N ASN A 68 -13.45 14.19 12.01
CA ASN A 68 -12.32 14.87 12.64
C ASN A 68 -12.49 16.41 12.73
N GLU A 69 -13.54 16.98 12.14
CA GLU A 69 -13.79 18.42 12.20
C GLU A 69 -13.95 18.91 13.65
N SER A 70 -14.52 18.08 14.52
CA SER A 70 -14.69 18.36 15.95
C SER A 70 -13.48 17.97 16.82
N MET A 71 -12.47 17.30 16.27
CA MET A 71 -11.29 16.85 17.00
C MET A 71 -10.23 17.95 17.09
N ASN A 72 -9.50 18.00 18.21
CA ASN A 72 -8.34 18.88 18.33
C ASN A 72 -7.10 18.27 17.62
N GLU A 73 -6.00 19.01 17.56
CA GLU A 73 -4.81 18.60 16.81
C GLU A 73 -4.13 17.35 17.40
N ASP A 74 -3.94 17.31 18.72
CA ASP A 74 -3.42 16.16 19.46
C ASP A 74 -4.31 14.92 19.25
N GLU A 75 -5.61 15.16 19.36
CA GLU A 75 -6.76 14.44 18.82
C GLU A 75 -6.40 13.66 17.57
N ARG A 76 -6.07 14.37 16.50
CA ARG A 76 -5.91 13.84 15.15
C ARG A 76 -4.63 13.03 14.96
N THR A 77 -3.56 13.39 15.67
CA THR A 77 -2.25 12.72 15.56
C THR A 77 -2.06 11.58 16.56
N PHE A 78 -2.96 11.41 17.53
CA PHE A 78 -2.83 10.38 18.56
C PHE A 78 -2.91 8.96 17.97
N GLU A 79 -1.91 8.15 18.27
CA GLU A 79 -1.72 6.78 17.81
C GLU A 79 -2.31 5.79 18.81
N THR A 80 -3.31 4.98 18.41
CA THR A 80 -3.85 3.91 19.26
C THR A 80 -3.19 2.56 18.92
N PRO A 81 -3.13 1.60 19.86
CA PRO A 81 -2.61 0.25 19.56
C PRO A 81 -3.38 -0.48 18.44
N SER A 82 -4.66 -0.14 18.22
CA SER A 82 -5.48 -0.71 17.14
C SER A 82 -5.10 -0.21 15.75
N MET A 83 -4.43 0.94 15.62
CA MET A 83 -4.05 1.53 14.33
C MET A 83 -2.99 0.71 13.59
N GLY A 84 -2.14 -0.03 14.30
CA GLY A 84 -1.16 -0.94 13.68
C GLY A 84 -1.82 -2.01 12.81
N GLU A 85 -2.86 -2.66 13.32
CA GLU A 85 -3.64 -3.65 12.56
C GLU A 85 -4.47 -3.00 11.44
N GLN A 86 -4.96 -1.77 11.63
CA GLN A 86 -5.67 -1.03 10.59
C GLN A 86 -4.75 -0.63 9.42
N ARG A 87 -3.48 -0.26 9.70
CA ARG A 87 -2.48 -0.04 8.64
C ARG A 87 -2.19 -1.31 7.87
N ARG A 88 -1.99 -2.41 8.59
CA ARG A 88 -1.79 -3.72 7.99
C ARG A 88 -2.95 -4.10 7.07
N GLU A 89 -4.19 -3.93 7.53
CA GLU A 89 -5.41 -4.12 6.73
C GLU A 89 -5.43 -3.21 5.49
N ARG A 90 -5.11 -1.91 5.63
CA ARG A 90 -5.08 -0.96 4.51
C ARG A 90 -4.03 -1.31 3.47
N CYS A 91 -2.83 -1.72 3.89
CA CYS A 91 -1.76 -2.17 2.99
C CYS A 91 -2.18 -3.39 2.17
N LEU A 92 -2.79 -4.38 2.85
CA LEU A 92 -3.31 -5.59 2.19
C LEU A 92 -4.46 -5.25 1.23
N TRP A 93 -5.36 -4.36 1.63
CA TRP A 93 -6.48 -3.93 0.80
C TRP A 93 -5.99 -3.21 -0.46
N LEU A 94 -5.04 -2.28 -0.34
CA LEU A 94 -4.43 -1.60 -1.49
C LEU A 94 -3.75 -2.60 -2.44
N ALA A 95 -2.99 -3.55 -1.90
CA ALA A 95 -2.36 -4.59 -2.71
C ALA A 95 -3.39 -5.47 -3.42
N TYR A 96 -4.49 -5.82 -2.74
CA TYR A 96 -5.60 -6.56 -3.33
C TYR A 96 -6.26 -5.76 -4.47
N GLN A 97 -6.54 -4.46 -4.27
CA GLN A 97 -7.06 -3.60 -5.35
C GLN A 97 -6.08 -3.55 -6.53
N ILE A 98 -4.78 -3.38 -6.28
CA ILE A 98 -3.74 -3.33 -7.32
C ILE A 98 -3.67 -4.64 -8.11
N ALA A 99 -3.80 -5.79 -7.44
CA ALA A 99 -3.81 -7.09 -8.11
C ALA A 99 -4.99 -7.25 -9.09
N HIS A 100 -6.08 -6.51 -8.88
CA HIS A 100 -7.24 -6.49 -9.77
C HIS A 100 -7.12 -5.43 -10.89
N ILE A 101 -6.10 -4.57 -10.88
CA ILE A 101 -5.88 -3.60 -11.96
C ILE A 101 -5.29 -4.33 -13.18
N GLY A 102 -6.00 -4.26 -14.30
CA GLY A 102 -5.50 -4.75 -15.60
C GLY A 102 -5.75 -6.23 -15.85
N THR A 103 -6.55 -6.92 -15.03
CA THR A 103 -7.15 -8.21 -15.36
C THR A 103 -8.27 -7.99 -16.38
N SER A 104 -7.90 -7.81 -17.65
CA SER A 104 -8.86 -7.55 -18.73
C SER A 104 -9.65 -8.81 -19.08
N GLY A 105 -10.98 -8.77 -18.89
CA GLY A 105 -11.95 -9.61 -19.58
C GLY A 105 -12.47 -10.79 -18.76
N ASP A 106 -13.79 -10.82 -18.57
CA ASP A 106 -14.64 -11.88 -18.03
C ASP A 106 -14.68 -12.06 -16.51
N ALA A 107 -15.92 -12.14 -16.00
CA ALA A 107 -16.30 -12.10 -14.59
C ALA A 107 -15.68 -13.21 -13.71
N ASP A 108 -15.06 -14.23 -14.31
CA ASP A 108 -14.22 -15.21 -13.62
C ASP A 108 -12.74 -14.76 -13.64
N ASN A 109 -12.44 -13.79 -12.78
CA ASN A 109 -11.10 -13.26 -12.54
C ASN A 109 -10.30 -14.06 -11.49
N LYS A 110 -10.80 -15.23 -11.04
CA LYS A 110 -10.12 -16.04 -10.03
C LYS A 110 -8.81 -16.60 -10.61
N GLY A 111 -7.67 -16.15 -10.07
CA GLY A 111 -6.34 -16.67 -10.43
C GLY A 111 -5.74 -16.10 -11.72
N LYS A 112 -6.28 -15.01 -12.27
CA LYS A 112 -5.60 -14.31 -13.37
C LYS A 112 -4.45 -13.47 -12.85
N GLU A 113 -3.35 -13.50 -13.60
CA GLU A 113 -2.17 -12.70 -13.32
C GLU A 113 -2.52 -11.20 -13.36
N GLY A 114 -2.16 -10.48 -12.30
CA GLY A 114 -2.34 -9.03 -12.26
C GLY A 114 -1.25 -8.32 -13.05
N ARG A 115 -1.46 -7.03 -13.36
CA ARG A 115 -0.48 -6.27 -14.18
C ARG A 115 0.89 -6.13 -13.51
N TRP A 116 0.92 -6.01 -12.17
CA TRP A 116 2.15 -5.79 -11.40
C TRP A 116 2.29 -6.78 -10.23
N ILE A 117 1.20 -6.99 -9.51
CA ILE A 117 1.10 -7.93 -8.39
C ILE A 117 -0.01 -8.92 -8.71
N THR A 118 0.19 -10.18 -8.39
CA THR A 118 -0.79 -11.25 -8.45
C THR A 118 -1.15 -11.65 -7.03
N TYR A 119 -2.43 -11.95 -6.82
CA TYR A 119 -2.96 -12.42 -5.55
C TYR A 119 -3.53 -13.82 -5.71
N ASP A 120 -3.06 -14.76 -4.90
CA ASP A 120 -3.59 -16.12 -4.84
C ASP A 120 -4.69 -16.19 -3.76
N PRO A 121 -5.97 -16.33 -4.14
CA PRO A 121 -7.08 -16.36 -3.19
C PRO A 121 -7.11 -17.63 -2.35
N ASP A 122 -6.44 -18.70 -2.76
CA ASP A 122 -6.43 -19.97 -2.02
C ASP A 122 -5.32 -19.96 -0.96
N THR A 123 -4.15 -19.40 -1.26
CA THR A 123 -3.04 -19.28 -0.30
C THR A 123 -2.97 -17.95 0.45
N LYS A 124 -3.75 -16.95 0.03
CA LYS A 124 -3.75 -15.57 0.55
C LYS A 124 -2.38 -14.88 0.44
N LYS A 125 -1.58 -15.28 -0.55
CA LYS A 125 -0.23 -14.76 -0.78
C LYS A 125 -0.19 -13.84 -2.00
N PHE A 126 0.74 -12.89 -1.96
CA PHE A 126 1.02 -11.96 -3.04
C PHE A 126 2.33 -12.35 -3.73
N SER A 127 2.35 -12.26 -5.06
CA SER A 127 3.54 -12.50 -5.87
C SER A 127 3.67 -11.43 -6.95
N PRO A 128 4.89 -11.09 -7.41
CA PRO A 128 5.05 -10.21 -8.56
C PRO A 128 4.45 -10.87 -9.81
N ALA A 129 3.94 -10.06 -10.74
CA ALA A 129 3.62 -10.55 -12.09
C ALA A 129 4.89 -11.12 -12.75
N ALA A 130 4.74 -12.07 -13.67
CA ALA A 130 5.80 -12.80 -14.35
C ALA A 130 6.89 -11.89 -14.92
N LYS A 131 6.50 -10.71 -15.44
CA LYS A 131 7.41 -9.66 -15.93
C LYS A 131 8.42 -9.19 -14.87
N TYR A 132 8.08 -9.23 -13.59
CA TYR A 132 8.83 -8.67 -12.46
C TYR A 132 9.37 -9.74 -11.49
N VAL A 133 9.27 -11.03 -11.83
CA VAL A 133 9.77 -12.12 -10.98
C VAL A 133 11.30 -12.11 -10.88
N SER A 134 11.99 -11.60 -11.90
CA SER A 134 13.46 -11.62 -12.02
C SER A 134 14.18 -10.45 -11.37
N ASP A 135 13.48 -9.50 -10.73
CA ASP A 135 14.05 -8.27 -10.15
C ASP A 135 14.89 -8.50 -8.86
N VAL A 136 15.51 -9.68 -8.71
CA VAL A 136 16.40 -10.06 -7.59
C VAL A 136 17.77 -9.36 -7.67
N GLU A 137 18.05 -8.59 -8.72
CA GLU A 137 19.10 -7.57 -8.63
C GLU A 137 18.57 -6.40 -7.81
N ILE A 138 18.59 -6.57 -6.49
CA ILE A 138 18.60 -5.48 -5.53
C ILE A 138 19.76 -4.59 -5.97
N ARG A 139 19.49 -3.58 -6.80
CA ARG A 139 20.35 -2.42 -6.94
C ARG A 139 20.27 -1.70 -5.62
N ALA A 140 21.03 -2.22 -4.66
CA ALA A 140 21.57 -1.50 -3.55
C ALA A 140 22.51 -0.44 -4.12
N THR A 141 22.00 0.51 -4.89
CA THR A 141 22.61 1.83 -4.95
C THR A 141 22.21 2.49 -3.64
N PHE A 142 22.85 2.04 -2.56
CA PHE A 142 23.13 2.95 -1.47
C PHE A 142 23.76 4.17 -2.14
N LEU A 143 23.20 5.34 -1.86
CA LEU A 143 23.89 6.58 -2.18
C LEU A 143 25.23 6.47 -1.44
N ASP A 144 26.30 6.17 -2.18
CA ASP A 144 27.63 6.22 -1.61
C ASP A 144 27.80 7.66 -1.13
N ASP A 145 28.02 7.83 0.18
CA ASP A 145 28.31 9.12 0.83
C ASP A 145 29.57 9.82 0.26
N ALA A 146 30.17 9.28 -0.81
CA ALA A 146 31.33 9.82 -1.50
C ALA A 146 31.02 11.05 -2.37
N ASP A 147 29.76 11.32 -2.72
CA ASP A 147 29.39 12.46 -3.59
C ASP A 147 29.09 13.78 -2.83
N VAL A 148 29.31 13.82 -1.52
CA VAL A 148 29.23 15.05 -0.72
C VAL A 148 30.62 15.39 -0.15
N VAL A 149 31.53 15.77 -1.04
CA VAL A 149 32.70 16.56 -0.63
C VAL A 149 32.65 17.87 -1.41
N PRO A 150 32.37 19.02 -0.76
CA PRO A 150 32.52 20.29 -1.44
C PRO A 150 34.02 20.53 -1.69
N ASP A 151 34.36 20.76 -2.95
CA ASP A 151 35.68 21.22 -3.39
C ASP A 151 35.97 22.58 -2.74
N THR A 152 36.72 22.56 -1.63
CA THR A 152 37.27 23.77 -1.02
C THR A 152 38.70 23.96 -1.47
N SER A 153 38.84 24.31 -2.75
CA SER A 153 40.08 24.90 -3.27
C SER A 153 40.08 26.41 -2.98
N SER A 154 40.97 26.87 -2.11
CA SER A 154 41.43 28.27 -2.00
C SER A 154 42.91 28.29 -1.63
#